data_AF-A0A3M1BDW5-F1
#
_entry.id   AF-A0A3M1BDW5-F1
#
_cell.length_a   1.000
_cell.length_b   1.000
_cell.length_c   1.000
_cell.angle_alpha   90.00
_cell.angle_beta   90.00
_cell.angle_gamma   90.00
#
_symmetry.space_group_name_H-M   'P 1'
#
loop_
_entity.id
_entity.type
_entity.pdbx_description
1 polymer ?
#
loop_
_entity_poly.entity_id
_entity_poly.type
_entity_poly.pdbx_seq_one_letter_code
_entity_poly.pdbx_strand_id
1 'polypeptide(L)'
;PDSFDVRGGRKYNNSPGPLFFCRCKNHAYRIIQDMLNKYLTLTCLLCFSFFISFGQNKLVIGQWKEHLPFKSGISVTQSDSKVYYGTPYALLIIDKADHSIQKVTKVEGLSQVGVNLVKYNRQSKVLVIVYENSVIDLVKEDGIFTLLNLPESNIILGEKKVYDVFMANDSIAYLAANYGISTLNLNSGLFPNTTKTPVEVHSVHIYDGKVYAATDEGLYTFDLSAGLNIDDFSNWELLVGEQGFPFDYSANALATFNGKLYMGVSDSIYVYDGSQANYVTHMDGLVLSYLSAEGAHLLAGYDCTGEGCSNGRALIIDEAHNIQTIGGLCTNRPRYAIEDQNGVIWYADRFNGYRWLPAGESNCQIITVNS
;
A
#
# COMPACT_ATOMS: atom_id res chain seq x y z
N PRO A 1 4.23 -56.88 122.20
CA PRO A 1 2.89 -57.45 122.07
C PRO A 1 2.56 -57.76 120.59
N ASP A 2 2.93 -58.97 120.18
CA ASP A 2 2.13 -59.92 119.38
C ASP A 2 1.14 -59.42 118.28
N SER A 3 1.49 -59.76 117.04
CA SER A 3 0.87 -60.86 116.24
C SER A 3 -0.02 -60.59 114.99
N PHE A 4 0.22 -61.48 114.01
CA PHE A 4 -0.64 -62.11 112.97
C PHE A 4 -1.07 -61.44 111.62
N ASP A 5 -0.60 -62.12 110.53
CA ASP A 5 -1.28 -62.68 109.33
C ASP A 5 -1.74 -61.89 108.05
N VAL A 6 -0.91 -62.00 106.98
CA VAL A 6 -1.04 -62.45 105.55
C VAL A 6 -2.33 -62.20 104.67
N ARG A 7 -2.17 -61.51 103.50
CA ARG A 7 -2.39 -61.94 102.06
C ARG A 7 -2.75 -60.82 101.04
N GLY A 8 -2.15 -60.90 99.82
CA GLY A 8 -2.64 -60.47 98.47
C GLY A 8 -2.32 -59.03 98.00
N GLY A 9 -1.92 -58.65 96.76
CA GLY A 9 -1.64 -59.22 95.43
C GLY A 9 -1.31 -58.04 94.43
N ARG A 10 -0.21 -58.07 93.66
CA ARG A 10 -0.02 -58.23 92.17
C ARG A 10 -0.29 -57.06 91.17
N LYS A 11 0.81 -56.67 90.46
CA LYS A 11 1.07 -56.30 89.03
C LYS A 11 0.31 -55.17 88.29
N TYR A 12 1.03 -54.28 87.58
CA TYR A 12 1.28 -54.37 86.11
C TYR A 12 2.44 -53.47 85.60
N ASN A 13 3.38 -54.15 84.93
CA ASN A 13 4.42 -53.83 83.93
C ASN A 13 4.94 -52.39 83.68
N ASN A 14 6.23 -52.21 84.02
CA ASN A 14 7.20 -51.39 83.30
C ASN A 14 8.23 -52.31 82.60
N SER A 15 8.64 -51.97 81.38
CA SER A 15 9.81 -52.58 80.71
C SER A 15 10.60 -51.49 79.99
N PRO A 16 11.92 -51.38 80.23
CA PRO A 16 12.81 -50.62 79.35
C PRO A 16 13.96 -51.47 78.75
N GLY A 17 14.28 -51.18 77.48
CA GLY A 17 15.57 -51.48 76.83
C GLY A 17 15.47 -52.23 75.47
N PRO A 18 16.42 -52.08 74.51
CA PRO A 18 17.48 -51.08 74.34
C PRO A 18 17.39 -50.28 73.02
N LEU A 19 17.57 -48.95 73.11
CA LEU A 19 18.14 -48.10 72.07
C LEU A 19 19.62 -48.46 71.94
N PHE A 20 20.13 -48.85 70.76
CA PHE A 20 21.53 -48.61 70.30
C PHE A 20 21.84 -49.34 68.98
N PHE A 21 20.99 -49.26 67.94
CA PHE A 21 21.41 -49.73 66.61
C PHE A 21 20.89 -48.91 65.41
N CYS A 22 20.13 -47.82 65.63
CA CYS A 22 19.39 -47.18 64.53
C CYS A 22 19.82 -45.74 64.17
N ARG A 23 20.99 -45.25 64.63
CA ARG A 23 21.39 -43.84 64.39
C ARG A 23 22.43 -43.60 63.29
N CYS A 24 23.18 -44.61 62.82
CA CYS A 24 24.11 -44.44 61.69
C CYS A 24 23.47 -44.65 60.30
N LYS A 25 22.41 -45.47 60.17
CA LYS A 25 21.78 -45.73 58.87
C LYS A 25 21.05 -44.51 58.28
N ASN A 26 20.40 -43.70 59.11
CA ASN A 26 19.61 -42.55 58.63
C ASN A 26 20.46 -41.37 58.15
N HIS A 27 21.69 -41.21 58.64
CA HIS A 27 22.56 -40.11 58.21
C HIS A 27 23.26 -40.40 56.88
N ALA A 28 23.66 -41.65 56.65
CA ALA A 28 24.20 -42.10 55.36
C ALA A 28 23.13 -42.04 54.25
N TYR A 29 21.88 -42.42 54.58
CA TYR A 29 20.78 -42.40 53.62
C TYR A 29 20.40 -40.99 53.15
N ARG A 30 20.45 -39.98 54.04
CA ARG A 30 20.20 -38.57 53.68
C ARG A 30 21.29 -38.00 52.78
N ILE A 31 22.56 -38.30 53.05
CA ILE A 31 23.69 -37.86 52.21
C ILE A 31 23.61 -38.50 50.82
N ILE A 32 23.27 -39.79 50.74
CA ILE A 32 23.12 -40.50 49.46
C ILE A 32 21.91 -39.96 48.67
N GLN A 33 20.79 -39.62 49.33
CA GLN A 33 19.64 -38.99 48.67
C GLN A 33 19.94 -37.58 48.16
N ASP A 34 20.66 -36.75 48.92
CA ASP A 34 21.04 -35.40 48.48
C ASP A 34 22.02 -35.44 47.31
N MET A 35 22.93 -36.41 47.29
CA MET A 35 23.84 -36.64 46.17
C MET A 35 23.07 -37.14 44.93
N LEU A 36 22.17 -38.11 45.08
CA LEU A 36 21.31 -38.62 44.00
C LEU A 36 20.40 -37.54 43.41
N ASN A 37 19.81 -36.68 44.25
CA ASN A 37 18.97 -35.57 43.80
C ASN A 37 19.81 -34.51 43.06
N LYS A 38 21.03 -34.22 43.50
CA LYS A 38 21.94 -33.32 42.77
C LYS A 38 22.33 -33.88 41.41
N TYR A 39 22.70 -35.15 41.31
CA TYR A 39 22.99 -35.79 40.02
C TYR A 39 21.75 -35.86 39.13
N LEU A 40 20.56 -36.13 39.67
CA LEU A 40 19.31 -36.14 38.92
C LEU A 40 18.95 -34.75 38.39
N THR A 41 19.12 -33.69 39.20
CA THR A 41 18.93 -32.31 38.75
C THR A 41 19.95 -31.88 37.69
N LEU A 42 21.22 -32.28 37.84
CA LEU A 42 22.26 -31.99 36.86
C LEU A 42 22.01 -32.71 35.53
N THR A 43 21.52 -33.96 35.59
CA THR A 43 21.16 -34.76 34.41
C THR A 43 19.92 -34.20 33.71
N CYS A 44 18.91 -33.74 34.47
CA CYS A 44 17.75 -33.04 33.92
C CYS A 44 18.13 -31.72 33.24
N LEU A 45 19.04 -30.93 33.82
CA LEU A 45 19.55 -29.69 33.22
C LEU A 45 20.35 -29.95 31.93
N LEU A 46 21.16 -31.02 31.89
CA LEU A 46 21.90 -31.43 30.70
C LEU A 46 21.00 -31.96 29.57
N CYS A 47 19.91 -32.66 29.93
CA CYS A 47 18.93 -33.12 28.95
C CYS A 47 18.08 -31.98 28.38
N PHE A 48 17.81 -30.91 29.15
CA PHE A 48 17.06 -29.75 28.67
C PHE A 48 17.83 -28.90 27.65
N SER A 49 19.18 -28.90 27.72
CA SER A 49 20.02 -28.22 26.72
C SER A 49 20.05 -28.88 25.33
N PHE A 50 19.62 -30.14 25.20
CA PHE A 50 19.62 -30.84 23.91
C PHE A 50 18.33 -30.63 23.07
N PHE A 51 17.29 -30.01 23.63
CA PHE A 51 16.02 -29.79 22.92
C PHE A 51 15.88 -28.40 22.26
N ILE A 52 16.89 -27.52 22.39
CA ILE A 52 16.81 -26.15 21.88
C ILE A 52 17.84 -25.95 20.76
N SER A 53 17.67 -26.63 19.62
CA SER A 53 18.37 -26.26 18.37
C SER A 53 17.75 -26.94 17.14
N PHE A 54 16.59 -26.46 16.72
CA PHE A 54 16.11 -26.62 15.34
C PHE A 54 15.82 -25.24 14.76
N GLY A 55 16.87 -24.60 14.25
CA GLY A 55 16.81 -23.28 13.63
C GLY A 55 17.87 -23.12 12.56
N GLN A 56 18.01 -24.10 11.66
CA GLN A 56 18.82 -23.92 10.45
C GLN A 56 17.91 -23.43 9.33
N ASN A 57 17.91 -22.11 9.10
CA ASN A 57 17.47 -21.56 7.82
C ASN A 57 18.38 -22.15 6.73
N LYS A 58 17.80 -22.86 5.75
CA LYS A 58 18.49 -23.34 4.55
C LYS A 58 18.81 -22.16 3.61
N LEU A 59 19.52 -21.15 4.10
CA LEU A 59 20.09 -20.12 3.25
C LEU A 59 21.49 -20.60 2.86
N VAL A 60 21.68 -20.78 1.55
CA VAL A 60 23.00 -21.06 0.97
C VAL A 60 23.88 -19.82 1.20
N ILE A 61 25.15 -20.04 1.54
CA ILE A 61 26.13 -18.96 1.71
C ILE A 61 26.12 -18.09 0.45
N GLY A 62 25.71 -16.81 0.60
CA GLY A 62 25.57 -15.84 -0.49
C GLY A 62 24.13 -15.38 -0.80
N GLN A 63 23.10 -15.96 -0.18
CA GLN A 63 21.71 -15.48 -0.34
C GLN A 63 21.28 -14.58 0.83
N TRP A 64 20.95 -13.33 0.51
CA TRP A 64 20.23 -12.43 1.41
C TRP A 64 18.73 -12.68 1.28
N LYS A 65 18.01 -12.76 2.41
CA LYS A 65 16.54 -12.86 2.44
C LYS A 65 16.00 -11.64 3.18
N GLU A 66 15.22 -10.82 2.47
CA GLU A 66 14.61 -9.63 3.05
C GLU A 66 13.21 -9.93 3.57
N HIS A 67 12.86 -9.34 4.72
CA HIS A 67 11.54 -9.40 5.34
C HIS A 67 10.95 -7.99 5.40
N LEU A 68 10.58 -7.46 4.24
CA LEU A 68 10.03 -6.11 4.11
C LEU A 68 8.51 -6.12 4.37
N PRO A 69 7.94 -5.07 4.99
CA PRO A 69 6.51 -5.02 5.26
C PRO A 69 5.71 -4.62 4.00
N PHE A 70 5.26 -5.61 3.24
CA PHE A 70 4.43 -5.43 2.04
C PHE A 70 2.94 -5.25 2.38
N LYS A 71 2.61 -4.54 3.46
CA LYS A 71 1.22 -4.53 3.97
C LYS A 71 0.33 -3.47 3.33
N SER A 72 0.88 -2.49 2.63
CA SER A 72 0.12 -1.38 2.03
C SER A 72 0.52 -1.16 0.56
N GLY A 73 -0.48 -1.04 -0.31
CA GLY A 73 -0.31 -0.62 -1.69
C GLY A 73 -0.67 0.85 -1.82
N ILE A 74 0.25 1.69 -2.29
CA ILE A 74 0.01 3.14 -2.40
C ILE A 74 -0.46 3.58 -3.78
N SER A 75 -0.34 2.69 -4.78
CA SER A 75 -0.81 2.88 -6.15
C SER A 75 -1.19 1.52 -6.74
N VAL A 76 -2.18 1.50 -7.63
CA VAL A 76 -2.64 0.29 -8.32
C VAL A 76 -2.88 0.59 -9.79
N THR A 77 -2.50 -0.34 -10.66
CA THR A 77 -2.79 -0.33 -12.09
C THR A 77 -2.93 -1.77 -12.59
N GLN A 78 -3.29 -1.99 -13.86
CA GLN A 78 -3.59 -3.32 -14.37
C GLN A 78 -3.21 -3.50 -15.85
N SER A 79 -2.85 -4.73 -16.18
CA SER A 79 -2.92 -5.29 -17.53
C SER A 79 -4.16 -6.18 -17.64
N ASP A 80 -4.33 -6.83 -18.79
CA ASP A 80 -5.47 -7.74 -19.01
C ASP A 80 -5.47 -8.92 -18.03
N SER A 81 -4.29 -9.42 -17.64
CA SER A 81 -4.15 -10.62 -16.79
C SER A 81 -3.60 -10.34 -15.38
N LYS A 82 -3.04 -9.15 -15.13
CA LYS A 82 -2.35 -8.86 -13.86
C LYS A 82 -2.78 -7.54 -13.25
N VAL A 83 -2.72 -7.47 -11.93
CA VAL A 83 -2.86 -6.24 -11.15
C VAL A 83 -1.50 -5.94 -10.52
N TYR A 84 -1.07 -4.69 -10.65
CA TYR A 84 0.23 -4.21 -10.17
C TYR A 84 0.00 -3.22 -9.05
N TYR A 85 0.66 -3.44 -7.92
CA TYR A 85 0.67 -2.53 -6.79
C TYR A 85 2.06 -1.96 -6.55
N GLY A 86 2.13 -0.63 -6.51
CA GLY A 86 3.29 0.08 -5.98
C GLY A 86 3.27 0.05 -4.45
N THR A 87 4.38 -0.32 -3.84
CA THR A 87 4.56 -0.30 -2.38
C THR A 87 5.84 0.44 -2.01
N PRO A 88 6.02 0.88 -0.76
CA PRO A 88 7.26 1.53 -0.34
C PRO A 88 8.53 0.69 -0.54
N TYR A 89 8.42 -0.62 -0.78
CA TYR A 89 9.57 -1.51 -0.82
C TYR A 89 9.68 -2.38 -2.09
N ALA A 90 8.60 -2.54 -2.84
CA ALA A 90 8.53 -3.44 -3.98
C ALA A 90 7.37 -3.11 -4.93
N LEU A 91 7.47 -3.67 -6.13
CA LEU A 91 6.32 -3.90 -6.99
C LEU A 91 5.71 -5.26 -6.61
N LEU A 92 4.42 -5.26 -6.31
CA LEU A 92 3.65 -6.47 -6.08
C LEU A 92 2.77 -6.74 -7.30
N ILE A 93 2.83 -7.96 -7.82
CA ILE A 93 2.09 -8.39 -9.01
C ILE A 93 1.15 -9.52 -8.59
N ILE A 94 -0.14 -9.33 -8.85
CA ILE A 94 -1.18 -10.33 -8.58
C ILE A 94 -1.72 -10.81 -9.92
N ASP A 95 -1.72 -12.12 -10.15
CA ASP A 95 -2.40 -12.72 -11.30
C ASP A 95 -3.92 -12.72 -11.06
N LYS A 96 -4.69 -12.24 -12.04
CA LYS A 96 -6.15 -12.14 -11.91
C LYS A 96 -6.85 -13.51 -11.93
N ALA A 97 -6.23 -14.54 -12.48
CA ALA A 97 -6.86 -15.86 -12.65
C ALA A 97 -6.78 -16.71 -11.38
N ASP A 98 -5.63 -16.71 -10.70
CA ASP A 98 -5.38 -17.57 -9.53
C ASP A 98 -4.98 -16.80 -8.26
N HIS A 99 -4.90 -15.48 -8.33
CA HIS A 99 -4.44 -14.61 -7.25
C HIS A 99 -3.03 -14.94 -6.72
N SER A 100 -2.21 -15.60 -7.53
CA SER A 100 -0.80 -15.82 -7.23
C SER A 100 -0.05 -14.49 -7.17
N ILE A 101 0.94 -14.42 -6.27
CA ILE A 101 1.60 -13.18 -5.91
C ILE A 101 3.09 -13.29 -6.24
N GLN A 102 3.56 -12.36 -7.06
CA GLN A 102 4.97 -12.14 -7.32
C GLN A 102 5.42 -10.81 -6.73
N LYS A 103 6.62 -10.78 -6.16
CA LYS A 103 7.28 -9.57 -5.65
C LYS A 103 8.49 -9.27 -6.50
N VAL A 104 8.65 -8.02 -6.89
CA VAL A 104 9.86 -7.53 -7.58
C VAL A 104 10.42 -6.40 -6.72
N THR A 105 11.59 -6.60 -6.15
CA THR A 105 12.32 -5.62 -5.34
C THR A 105 13.57 -5.16 -6.08
N LYS A 106 14.45 -4.40 -5.40
CA LYS A 106 15.77 -4.08 -5.95
C LYS A 106 16.62 -5.31 -6.23
N VAL A 107 16.45 -6.39 -5.46
CA VAL A 107 17.19 -7.65 -5.66
C VAL A 107 16.79 -8.30 -6.98
N GLU A 108 15.51 -8.24 -7.35
CA GLU A 108 14.97 -8.82 -8.58
C GLU A 108 15.09 -7.88 -9.81
N GLY A 109 15.50 -6.62 -9.63
CA GLY A 109 15.87 -5.73 -10.72
C GLY A 109 15.31 -4.32 -10.68
N LEU A 110 14.48 -3.95 -9.69
CA LEU A 110 14.08 -2.55 -9.52
C LEU A 110 15.28 -1.65 -9.23
N SER A 111 15.29 -0.44 -9.75
CA SER A 111 16.40 0.49 -9.53
C SER A 111 16.35 1.17 -8.15
N GLN A 112 15.15 1.32 -7.57
CA GLN A 112 14.94 2.03 -6.32
C GLN A 112 13.94 1.33 -5.39
N VAL A 113 13.92 1.79 -4.14
CA VAL A 113 12.83 1.58 -3.19
C VAL A 113 11.96 2.83 -3.15
N GLY A 114 10.82 2.79 -2.46
CA GLY A 114 9.90 3.93 -2.39
C GLY A 114 9.19 4.14 -3.72
N VAL A 115 8.50 3.11 -4.23
CA VAL A 115 7.62 3.29 -5.39
C VAL A 115 6.54 4.29 -4.98
N ASN A 116 6.40 5.39 -5.72
CA ASN A 116 5.41 6.45 -5.48
C ASN A 116 4.11 6.17 -6.25
N LEU A 117 4.22 5.84 -7.55
CA LEU A 117 3.07 5.47 -8.38
C LEU A 117 3.46 4.47 -9.46
N VAL A 118 2.48 3.72 -9.93
CA VAL A 118 2.60 2.79 -11.05
C VAL A 118 1.50 3.05 -12.08
N LYS A 119 1.84 2.98 -13.37
CA LYS A 119 0.87 3.09 -14.47
C LYS A 119 1.23 2.14 -15.59
N TYR A 120 0.27 1.33 -16.03
CA TYR A 120 0.44 0.41 -17.14
C TYR A 120 -0.11 1.01 -18.44
N ASN A 121 0.71 1.02 -19.49
CA ASN A 121 0.27 1.33 -20.83
C ASN A 121 -0.20 0.05 -21.52
N ARG A 122 -1.51 -0.10 -21.75
CA ARG A 122 -2.07 -1.31 -22.39
C ARG A 122 -1.63 -1.48 -23.84
N GLN A 123 -1.41 -0.38 -24.57
CA GLN A 123 -1.10 -0.41 -26.00
C GLN A 123 0.34 -0.87 -26.26
N SER A 124 1.33 -0.31 -25.53
CA SER A 124 2.73 -0.72 -25.64
C SER A 124 3.16 -1.79 -24.65
N LYS A 125 2.28 -2.21 -23.74
CA LYS A 125 2.52 -3.19 -22.67
C LYS A 125 3.66 -2.80 -21.72
N VAL A 126 3.92 -1.51 -21.57
CA VAL A 126 4.96 -0.99 -20.68
C VAL A 126 4.36 -0.64 -19.33
N LEU A 127 4.94 -1.16 -18.25
CA LEU A 127 4.65 -0.69 -16.90
C LEU A 127 5.64 0.41 -16.52
N VAL A 128 5.12 1.60 -16.22
CA VAL A 128 5.89 2.73 -15.69
C VAL A 128 5.82 2.68 -14.17
N ILE A 129 6.99 2.69 -13.53
CA ILE A 129 7.16 2.77 -12.08
C ILE A 129 7.87 4.08 -11.80
N VAL A 130 7.24 4.98 -11.05
CA VAL A 130 7.86 6.23 -10.62
C VAL A 130 8.13 6.15 -9.13
N TYR A 131 9.35 6.47 -8.72
CA TYR A 131 9.78 6.45 -7.33
C TYR A 131 9.62 7.82 -6.66
N GLU A 132 9.72 7.87 -5.32
CA GLU A 132 9.60 9.11 -4.54
C GLU A 132 10.63 10.18 -4.94
N ASN A 133 11.81 9.77 -5.40
CA ASN A 133 12.85 10.66 -5.91
C ASN A 133 12.74 10.94 -7.43
N SER A 134 11.61 10.60 -8.05
CA SER A 134 11.32 10.76 -9.48
C SER A 134 12.26 10.03 -10.43
N VAL A 135 13.06 9.07 -9.95
CA VAL A 135 13.60 8.01 -10.82
C VAL A 135 12.41 7.26 -11.43
N ILE A 136 12.55 6.82 -12.68
CA ILE A 136 11.51 6.06 -13.38
C ILE A 136 12.11 4.75 -13.86
N ASP A 137 11.43 3.64 -13.59
CA ASP A 137 11.68 2.37 -14.28
C ASP A 137 10.59 2.11 -15.32
N LEU A 138 11.00 1.75 -16.53
CA LEU A 138 10.14 1.20 -17.57
C LEU A 138 10.31 -0.31 -17.59
N VAL A 139 9.30 -1.04 -17.15
CA VAL A 139 9.29 -2.51 -17.25
C VAL A 139 8.65 -2.90 -18.58
N LYS A 140 9.46 -3.53 -19.42
CA LYS A 140 9.13 -3.97 -20.77
C LYS A 140 9.34 -5.49 -20.88
N GLU A 141 8.99 -6.08 -22.02
CA GLU A 141 9.19 -7.52 -22.26
C GLU A 141 10.69 -7.92 -22.23
N ASP A 142 11.58 -7.02 -22.64
CA ASP A 142 13.03 -7.22 -22.71
C ASP A 142 13.80 -6.87 -21.42
N GLY A 143 13.13 -6.28 -20.44
CA GLY A 143 13.72 -6.01 -19.13
C GLY A 143 13.23 -4.71 -18.48
N ILE A 144 13.99 -4.25 -17.48
CA ILE A 144 13.71 -3.02 -16.73
C ILE A 144 14.73 -1.95 -17.19
N PHE A 145 14.22 -0.82 -17.65
CA PHE A 145 15.02 0.32 -18.11
C PHE A 145 14.83 1.51 -17.19
N THR A 146 15.91 1.93 -16.54
CA THR A 146 15.90 3.06 -15.59
C THR A 146 16.18 4.38 -16.28
N LEU A 147 15.36 5.38 -15.99
CA LEU A 147 15.51 6.76 -16.44
C LEU A 147 15.87 7.65 -15.25
N LEU A 148 16.99 8.38 -15.39
CA LEU A 148 17.50 9.33 -14.40
C LEU A 148 17.30 10.78 -14.85
N ASN A 149 16.69 11.00 -16.01
CA ASN A 149 16.57 12.31 -16.67
C ASN A 149 15.91 13.35 -15.78
N LEU A 150 14.86 12.99 -15.03
CA LEU A 150 14.22 13.91 -14.09
C LEU A 150 15.15 14.24 -12.93
N PRO A 151 15.52 13.31 -12.03
CA PRO A 151 16.33 13.63 -10.85
C PRO A 151 17.67 14.31 -11.19
N GLU A 152 18.27 13.99 -12.34
CA GLU A 152 19.54 14.57 -12.80
C GLU A 152 19.36 15.82 -13.68
N SER A 153 18.13 16.28 -13.92
CA SER A 153 17.86 17.46 -14.75
C SER A 153 18.46 18.72 -14.15
N ASN A 154 19.32 19.37 -14.92
CA ASN A 154 19.86 20.70 -14.65
C ASN A 154 18.97 21.84 -15.19
N ILE A 155 17.94 21.52 -15.97
CA ILE A 155 17.01 22.51 -16.57
C ILE A 155 15.85 22.80 -15.63
N ILE A 156 15.34 21.78 -14.94
CA ILE A 156 14.36 21.93 -13.85
C ILE A 156 15.16 22.13 -12.57
N LEU A 157 14.85 23.12 -11.74
CA LEU A 157 15.60 23.38 -10.50
C LEU A 157 14.79 22.93 -9.29
N GLY A 158 15.47 22.59 -8.19
CA GLY A 158 14.83 22.16 -6.95
C GLY A 158 14.36 20.71 -6.93
N GLU A 159 13.52 20.38 -5.94
CA GLU A 159 12.88 19.07 -5.83
C GLU A 159 11.98 18.80 -7.03
N LYS A 160 11.96 17.56 -7.49
CA LYS A 160 11.15 17.11 -8.62
C LYS A 160 10.29 15.98 -8.12
N LYS A 161 8.99 16.23 -8.02
CA LYS A 161 8.03 15.26 -7.50
C LYS A 161 6.92 15.09 -8.52
N VAL A 162 6.80 13.87 -9.04
CA VAL A 162 5.72 13.47 -9.94
C VAL A 162 4.50 13.08 -9.11
N TYR A 163 3.34 13.67 -9.44
CA TYR A 163 2.07 13.44 -8.76
C TYR A 163 1.14 12.51 -9.53
N ASP A 164 1.16 12.59 -10.86
CA ASP A 164 0.28 11.80 -11.72
C ASP A 164 0.96 11.46 -13.06
N VAL A 165 0.51 10.37 -13.67
CA VAL A 165 0.95 9.94 -15.00
C VAL A 165 -0.27 9.54 -15.83
N PHE A 166 -0.45 10.25 -16.94
CA PHE A 166 -1.50 9.99 -17.93
C PHE A 166 -0.93 9.35 -19.19
N MET A 167 -1.49 8.22 -19.60
CA MET A 167 -1.10 7.50 -20.81
C MET A 167 -1.87 8.06 -22.01
N ALA A 168 -1.24 8.91 -22.81
CA ALA A 168 -1.90 9.56 -23.94
C ALA A 168 -2.08 8.61 -25.14
N ASN A 169 -1.07 7.79 -25.42
CA ASN A 169 -1.08 6.78 -26.47
C ASN A 169 -0.04 5.69 -26.17
N ASP A 170 0.27 4.85 -27.15
CA ASP A 170 1.23 3.74 -27.04
C ASP A 170 2.65 4.18 -26.66
N SER A 171 3.04 5.39 -27.01
CA SER A 171 4.41 5.86 -26.88
C SER A 171 4.57 7.07 -25.98
N ILE A 172 3.53 7.85 -25.72
CA ILE A 172 3.61 9.09 -24.95
C ILE A 172 2.80 8.99 -23.65
N ALA A 173 3.48 9.32 -22.55
CA ALA A 173 2.86 9.58 -21.26
C ALA A 173 3.09 11.04 -20.86
N TYR A 174 2.12 11.66 -20.21
CA TYR A 174 2.24 12.97 -19.58
C TYR A 174 2.45 12.78 -18.08
N LEU A 175 3.39 13.50 -17.50
CA LEU A 175 3.70 13.51 -16.09
C LEU A 175 3.30 14.85 -15.51
N ALA A 176 2.39 14.84 -14.53
CA ALA A 176 2.08 16.01 -13.71
C ALA A 176 3.06 16.05 -12.53
N ALA A 177 3.64 17.21 -12.27
CA ALA A 177 4.66 17.37 -11.24
C ALA A 177 4.61 18.76 -10.60
N ASN A 178 5.35 18.90 -9.49
CA ASN A 178 5.50 20.18 -8.78
C ASN A 178 6.15 21.29 -9.63
N TYR A 179 6.86 20.95 -10.70
CA TYR A 179 7.48 21.91 -11.61
C TYR A 179 6.65 22.19 -12.88
N GLY A 180 5.52 21.51 -13.06
CA GLY A 180 4.68 21.56 -14.26
C GLY A 180 4.45 20.21 -14.90
N ILE A 181 4.54 20.15 -16.23
CA ILE A 181 4.15 18.98 -17.03
C ILE A 181 5.31 18.56 -17.90
N SER A 182 5.68 17.27 -17.86
CA SER A 182 6.63 16.70 -18.81
C SER A 182 5.96 15.60 -19.64
N THR A 183 6.29 15.51 -20.92
CA THR A 183 5.96 14.33 -21.72
C THR A 183 7.12 13.34 -21.64
N LEU A 184 6.84 12.05 -21.60
CA LEU A 184 7.80 10.95 -21.67
C LEU A 184 7.48 10.06 -22.85
N ASN A 185 8.47 9.81 -23.68
CA ASN A 185 8.40 8.78 -24.71
C ASN A 185 8.78 7.42 -24.12
N LEU A 186 7.82 6.50 -24.01
CA LEU A 186 7.98 5.16 -23.43
C LEU A 186 8.93 4.27 -24.24
N ASN A 187 9.10 4.53 -25.54
CA ASN A 187 9.99 3.75 -26.39
C ASN A 187 11.45 4.18 -26.18
N SER A 188 11.74 5.48 -26.30
CA SER A 188 13.10 6.02 -26.23
C SER A 188 13.56 6.38 -24.82
N GLY A 189 12.65 6.54 -23.86
CA GLY A 189 12.95 7.06 -22.52
C GLY A 189 13.25 8.56 -22.47
N LEU A 190 13.03 9.28 -23.58
CA LEU A 190 13.31 10.72 -23.69
C LEU A 190 12.09 11.56 -23.31
N PHE A 191 12.36 12.81 -22.91
CA PHE A 191 11.33 13.77 -22.52
C PHE A 191 11.24 14.88 -23.56
N PRO A 192 10.38 14.76 -24.61
CA PRO A 192 10.39 15.69 -25.73
C PRO A 192 9.91 17.11 -25.37
N ASN A 193 8.97 17.23 -24.44
CA ASN A 193 8.39 18.49 -23.98
C ASN A 193 8.39 18.58 -22.46
N THR A 194 8.52 19.81 -21.95
CA THR A 194 8.35 20.15 -20.54
C THR A 194 7.83 21.58 -20.41
N THR A 195 6.55 21.70 -20.07
CA THR A 195 5.90 22.95 -19.70
C THR A 195 6.19 23.24 -18.24
N LYS A 196 6.92 24.34 -17.98
CA LYS A 196 7.15 24.82 -16.61
C LYS A 196 6.02 25.73 -16.20
N THR A 197 5.38 25.43 -15.08
CA THR A 197 4.26 26.20 -14.54
C THR A 197 4.70 26.95 -13.28
N PRO A 198 4.07 28.11 -12.96
CA PRO A 198 4.36 28.83 -11.72
C PRO A 198 3.78 28.13 -10.48
N VAL A 199 2.83 27.23 -10.68
CA VAL A 199 2.14 26.44 -9.66
C VAL A 199 2.25 24.95 -9.93
N GLU A 200 2.13 24.13 -8.89
CA GLU A 200 2.21 22.69 -9.01
C GLU A 200 1.03 22.12 -9.80
N VAL A 201 1.30 21.08 -10.62
CA VAL A 201 0.26 20.38 -11.38
C VAL A 201 0.01 19.03 -10.72
N HIS A 202 -1.17 18.86 -10.13
CA HIS A 202 -1.56 17.67 -9.37
C HIS A 202 -2.02 16.51 -10.25
N SER A 203 -2.62 16.81 -11.40
CA SER A 203 -3.07 15.82 -12.38
C SER A 203 -3.07 16.41 -13.78
N VAL A 204 -2.80 15.57 -14.78
CA VAL A 204 -2.79 15.95 -16.19
C VAL A 204 -3.64 14.96 -16.98
N HIS A 205 -4.39 15.45 -17.96
CA HIS A 205 -5.25 14.60 -18.78
C HIS A 205 -5.40 15.17 -20.18
N ILE A 206 -5.65 14.32 -21.18
CA ILE A 206 -6.09 14.77 -22.50
C ILE A 206 -7.57 14.46 -22.66
N TYR A 207 -8.33 15.46 -23.03
CA TYR A 207 -9.75 15.35 -23.36
C TYR A 207 -10.04 16.21 -24.58
N ASP A 208 -10.76 15.66 -25.57
CA ASP A 208 -11.16 16.34 -26.80
C ASP A 208 -10.04 17.16 -27.49
N GLY A 209 -8.85 16.56 -27.62
CA GLY A 209 -7.70 17.19 -28.29
C GLY A 209 -6.98 18.28 -27.48
N LYS A 210 -7.40 18.53 -26.24
CA LYS A 210 -6.76 19.50 -25.34
C LYS A 210 -6.09 18.82 -24.16
N VAL A 211 -4.97 19.38 -23.71
CA VAL A 211 -4.31 18.99 -22.46
C VAL A 211 -4.89 19.83 -21.34
N TYR A 212 -5.27 19.18 -20.24
CA TYR A 212 -5.77 19.80 -19.02
C TYR A 212 -4.79 19.57 -17.89
N ALA A 213 -4.52 20.63 -17.12
CA ALA A 213 -3.59 20.64 -16.00
C ALA A 213 -4.31 21.15 -14.75
N ALA A 214 -4.54 20.26 -13.80
CA ALA A 214 -5.24 20.56 -12.56
C ALA A 214 -4.24 21.09 -11.52
N THR A 215 -4.47 22.31 -11.01
CA THR A 215 -3.55 23.02 -10.10
C THR A 215 -4.31 23.63 -8.92
N ASP A 216 -3.58 24.14 -7.91
CA ASP A 216 -4.20 24.85 -6.79
C ASP A 216 -4.88 26.17 -7.17
N GLU A 217 -4.58 26.72 -8.37
CA GLU A 217 -5.19 27.94 -8.91
C GLU A 217 -6.30 27.66 -9.93
N GLY A 218 -6.62 26.38 -10.17
CA GLY A 218 -7.70 25.95 -11.07
C GLY A 218 -7.21 25.07 -12.21
N LEU A 219 -8.06 24.93 -13.23
CA LEU A 219 -7.84 24.05 -14.37
C LEU A 219 -7.32 24.84 -15.58
N TYR A 220 -6.05 24.64 -15.92
CA TYR A 220 -5.45 25.20 -17.13
C TYR A 220 -5.64 24.24 -18.31
N THR A 221 -5.83 24.78 -19.51
CA THR A 221 -5.98 24.00 -20.75
C THR A 221 -5.08 24.50 -21.87
N PHE A 222 -4.65 23.59 -22.74
CA PHE A 222 -3.91 23.90 -23.97
C PHE A 222 -4.43 23.07 -25.14
N ASP A 223 -4.72 23.73 -26.27
CA ASP A 223 -5.18 23.06 -27.49
C ASP A 223 -4.00 22.54 -28.32
N LEU A 224 -3.89 21.21 -28.44
CA LEU A 224 -2.79 20.56 -29.17
C LEU A 224 -2.80 20.87 -30.67
N SER A 225 -3.94 21.33 -31.22
CA SER A 225 -4.10 21.68 -32.62
C SER A 225 -3.79 23.15 -32.93
N ALA A 226 -3.57 23.99 -31.91
CA ALA A 226 -3.36 25.43 -32.07
C ALA A 226 -2.06 25.79 -32.83
N GLY A 227 -1.12 24.84 -32.98
CA GLY A 227 0.19 25.10 -33.57
C GLY A 227 1.09 26.00 -32.70
N LEU A 228 0.73 26.19 -31.43
CA LEU A 228 1.49 26.94 -30.44
C LEU A 228 2.49 26.03 -29.71
N ASN A 229 3.45 26.64 -29.02
CA ASN A 229 4.42 25.89 -28.22
C ASN A 229 3.80 25.51 -26.86
N ILE A 230 3.60 24.22 -26.63
CA ILE A 230 3.06 23.69 -25.36
C ILE A 230 3.97 24.00 -24.16
N ASP A 231 5.29 24.13 -24.37
CA ASP A 231 6.26 24.38 -23.30
C ASP A 231 6.19 25.82 -22.78
N ASP A 232 5.58 26.74 -23.54
CA ASP A 232 5.35 28.12 -23.15
C ASP A 232 3.99 28.26 -22.47
N PHE A 233 4.03 28.36 -21.13
CA PHE A 233 2.83 28.44 -20.29
C PHE A 233 1.96 29.67 -20.59
N SER A 234 2.48 30.71 -21.23
CA SER A 234 1.65 31.87 -21.63
C SER A 234 0.63 31.54 -22.72
N ASN A 235 0.79 30.40 -23.41
CA ASN A 235 -0.18 29.88 -24.37
C ASN A 235 -1.28 29.02 -23.74
N TRP A 236 -1.27 28.83 -22.42
CA TRP A 236 -2.28 28.07 -21.69
C TRP A 236 -3.39 29.00 -21.20
N GLU A 237 -4.62 28.49 -21.19
CA GLU A 237 -5.80 29.22 -20.77
C GLU A 237 -6.32 28.67 -19.44
N LEU A 238 -6.60 29.54 -18.47
CA LEU A 238 -7.29 29.17 -17.25
C LEU A 238 -8.80 29.12 -17.50
N LEU A 239 -9.46 28.02 -17.11
CA LEU A 239 -10.92 27.93 -17.17
C LEU A 239 -11.55 28.64 -15.97
N VAL A 240 -12.57 29.46 -16.24
CA VAL A 240 -13.16 30.39 -15.26
C VAL A 240 -14.69 30.29 -15.24
N GLY A 241 -15.35 31.22 -14.54
CA GLY A 241 -16.80 31.14 -14.29
C GLY A 241 -17.70 31.16 -15.51
N GLU A 242 -17.25 31.70 -16.65
CA GLU A 242 -18.02 31.64 -17.91
C GLU A 242 -18.21 30.20 -18.42
N GLN A 243 -17.30 29.30 -18.04
CA GLN A 243 -17.35 27.87 -18.34
C GLN A 243 -17.99 27.05 -17.20
N GLY A 244 -18.66 27.69 -16.23
CA GLY A 244 -19.36 27.00 -15.14
C GLY A 244 -18.49 26.66 -13.92
N PHE A 245 -17.26 27.15 -13.87
CA PHE A 245 -16.38 26.97 -12.71
C PHE A 245 -16.65 27.99 -11.60
N PRO A 246 -16.30 27.71 -10.33
CA PRO A 246 -16.24 28.74 -9.31
C PRO A 246 -15.22 29.84 -9.66
N PHE A 247 -15.34 31.02 -9.06
CA PHE A 247 -14.43 32.14 -9.32
C PHE A 247 -13.00 31.88 -8.82
N ASP A 248 -12.90 31.25 -7.65
CA ASP A 248 -11.65 30.85 -7.00
C ASP A 248 -11.80 29.39 -6.59
N TYR A 249 -10.97 28.52 -7.18
CA TYR A 249 -11.03 27.09 -6.94
C TYR A 249 -9.67 26.45 -7.22
N SER A 250 -9.38 25.39 -6.46
CA SER A 250 -8.33 24.44 -6.83
C SER A 250 -8.92 23.32 -7.66
N ALA A 251 -8.10 22.73 -8.54
CA ALA A 251 -8.43 21.55 -9.29
C ALA A 251 -7.46 20.41 -8.97
N ASN A 252 -7.98 19.19 -8.90
CA ASN A 252 -7.18 17.98 -8.74
C ASN A 252 -7.85 16.80 -9.47
N ALA A 253 -7.15 15.67 -9.55
CA ALA A 253 -7.67 14.37 -10.01
C ALA A 253 -8.56 14.41 -11.27
N LEU A 254 -8.01 14.07 -12.44
CA LEU A 254 -8.74 14.10 -13.71
C LEU A 254 -9.02 12.68 -14.23
N ALA A 255 -10.23 12.46 -14.77
CA ALA A 255 -10.59 11.23 -15.46
C ALA A 255 -11.65 11.47 -16.54
N THR A 256 -11.51 10.83 -17.70
CA THR A 256 -12.57 10.82 -18.72
C THR A 256 -13.48 9.63 -18.50
N PHE A 257 -14.80 9.87 -18.42
CA PHE A 257 -15.81 8.84 -18.31
C PHE A 257 -17.05 9.22 -19.12
N ASN A 258 -17.62 8.25 -19.84
CA ASN A 258 -18.79 8.44 -20.72
C ASN A 258 -18.67 9.67 -21.65
N GLY A 259 -17.48 9.85 -22.25
CA GLY A 259 -17.20 10.94 -23.17
C GLY A 259 -17.16 12.34 -22.54
N LYS A 260 -17.04 12.45 -21.21
CA LYS A 260 -16.91 13.73 -20.49
C LYS A 260 -15.71 13.72 -19.55
N LEU A 261 -15.16 14.88 -19.27
CA LEU A 261 -14.07 15.05 -18.33
C LEU A 261 -14.61 15.27 -16.92
N TYR A 262 -14.29 14.37 -16.00
CA TYR A 262 -14.53 14.53 -14.57
C TYR A 262 -13.28 15.03 -13.88
N MET A 263 -13.49 15.85 -12.85
CA MET A 263 -12.43 16.56 -12.15
C MET A 263 -12.82 16.84 -10.71
N GLY A 264 -11.81 16.85 -9.83
CA GLY A 264 -11.93 17.50 -8.53
C GLY A 264 -11.85 19.01 -8.68
N VAL A 265 -12.80 19.71 -8.07
CA VAL A 265 -12.85 21.17 -7.94
C VAL A 265 -13.06 21.45 -6.46
N SER A 266 -12.00 21.88 -5.78
CA SER A 266 -11.94 22.05 -4.32
C SER A 266 -12.29 20.73 -3.58
N ASP A 267 -13.47 20.64 -2.97
CA ASP A 267 -13.96 19.46 -2.24
C ASP A 267 -14.98 18.62 -3.04
N SER A 268 -15.29 19.06 -4.26
CA SER A 268 -16.41 18.59 -5.07
C SER A 268 -15.93 17.93 -6.35
N ILE A 269 -16.73 17.02 -6.89
CA ILE A 269 -16.56 16.49 -8.25
C ILE A 269 -17.40 17.35 -9.20
N TYR A 270 -16.78 17.77 -10.30
CA TYR A 270 -17.44 18.41 -11.43
C TYR A 270 -17.29 17.54 -12.68
N VAL A 271 -18.23 17.70 -13.61
CA VAL A 271 -18.18 17.12 -14.95
C VAL A 271 -18.18 18.24 -15.98
N TYR A 272 -17.29 18.14 -16.95
CA TYR A 272 -17.07 19.10 -18.03
C TYR A 272 -17.28 18.42 -19.37
N ASP A 273 -18.15 18.99 -20.21
CA ASP A 273 -18.47 18.45 -21.54
C ASP A 273 -17.62 19.03 -22.67
N GLY A 274 -16.71 19.97 -22.38
CA GLY A 274 -15.96 20.73 -23.38
C GLY A 274 -16.38 22.20 -23.45
N SER A 275 -17.54 22.54 -22.89
CA SER A 275 -18.09 23.91 -22.85
C SER A 275 -18.50 24.36 -21.46
N GLN A 276 -19.16 23.51 -20.68
CA GLN A 276 -19.71 23.85 -19.37
C GLN A 276 -19.38 22.80 -18.32
N ALA A 277 -18.94 23.28 -17.15
CA ALA A 277 -18.71 22.49 -15.96
C ALA A 277 -19.98 22.48 -15.11
N ASN A 278 -20.34 21.31 -14.60
CA ASN A 278 -21.50 21.13 -13.73
C ASN A 278 -21.08 20.37 -12.47
N TYR A 279 -21.58 20.82 -11.33
CA TYR A 279 -21.41 20.12 -10.05
C TYR A 279 -22.05 18.73 -10.11
N VAL A 280 -21.36 17.72 -9.57
CA VAL A 280 -21.84 16.34 -9.47
C VAL A 280 -22.15 15.98 -8.01
N THR A 281 -21.14 16.01 -7.15
CA THR A 281 -21.27 15.62 -5.74
C THR A 281 -20.08 16.10 -4.92
N HIS A 282 -20.21 16.14 -3.59
CA HIS A 282 -19.10 16.22 -2.64
C HIS A 282 -19.32 15.23 -1.50
N MET A 283 -18.34 15.12 -0.60
CA MET A 283 -18.52 14.44 0.69
C MET A 283 -18.07 15.35 1.82
N ASP A 284 -19.00 15.67 2.72
CA ASP A 284 -18.71 16.51 3.89
C ASP A 284 -17.56 15.96 4.73
N GLY A 285 -16.58 16.81 5.02
CA GLY A 285 -15.44 16.48 5.88
C GLY A 285 -14.42 15.52 5.25
N LEU A 286 -14.54 15.18 3.97
CA LEU A 286 -13.56 14.38 3.24
C LEU A 286 -13.04 15.16 2.02
N VAL A 287 -11.85 14.80 1.58
CA VAL A 287 -11.18 15.44 0.44
C VAL A 287 -11.05 14.43 -0.70
N LEU A 288 -11.41 14.83 -1.92
CA LEU A 288 -11.24 13.98 -3.10
C LEU A 288 -9.75 13.70 -3.32
N SER A 289 -9.36 12.43 -3.30
CA SER A 289 -7.97 11.99 -3.49
C SER A 289 -7.69 11.50 -4.90
N TYR A 290 -8.66 10.89 -5.58
CA TYR A 290 -8.47 10.40 -6.94
C TYR A 290 -9.79 10.23 -7.70
N LEU A 291 -9.68 10.24 -9.02
CA LEU A 291 -10.66 9.73 -9.97
C LEU A 291 -10.00 8.66 -10.84
N SER A 292 -10.75 7.63 -11.22
CA SER A 292 -10.32 6.64 -12.20
C SER A 292 -11.51 6.07 -12.96
N ALA A 293 -11.31 5.78 -14.24
CA ALA A 293 -12.36 5.31 -15.14
C ALA A 293 -11.81 4.25 -16.11
N GLU A 294 -11.16 3.23 -15.57
CA GLU A 294 -10.55 2.16 -16.39
C GLU A 294 -11.54 1.05 -16.81
N GLY A 295 -12.69 0.97 -16.13
CA GLY A 295 -13.73 -0.05 -16.30
C GLY A 295 -15.05 0.53 -16.79
N ALA A 296 -16.16 -0.06 -16.35
CA ALA A 296 -17.52 0.34 -16.72
C ALA A 296 -18.02 1.57 -15.96
N HIS A 297 -17.35 1.95 -14.87
CA HIS A 297 -17.75 3.04 -14.00
C HIS A 297 -16.63 4.04 -13.75
N LEU A 298 -17.03 5.24 -13.33
CA LEU A 298 -16.11 6.18 -12.70
C LEU A 298 -16.01 5.87 -11.21
N LEU A 299 -14.79 5.68 -10.73
CA LEU A 299 -14.47 5.52 -9.32
C LEU A 299 -13.93 6.84 -8.77
N ALA A 300 -14.38 7.20 -7.58
CA ALA A 300 -13.86 8.36 -6.84
C ALA A 300 -13.47 7.95 -5.43
N GLY A 301 -12.26 8.29 -5.00
CA GLY A 301 -11.79 8.05 -3.65
C GLY A 301 -11.71 9.33 -2.84
N TYR A 302 -12.24 9.29 -1.62
CA TYR A 302 -12.24 10.40 -0.68
C TYR A 302 -11.37 10.02 0.53
N ASP A 303 -10.32 10.81 0.77
CA ASP A 303 -9.44 10.66 1.93
C ASP A 303 -9.88 11.55 3.08
N CYS A 304 -9.45 11.16 4.26
CA CYS A 304 -9.85 11.66 5.55
C CYS A 304 -8.63 12.31 6.22
N THR A 305 -8.44 13.61 5.99
CA THR A 305 -7.22 14.35 6.34
C THR A 305 -7.37 15.29 7.55
N GLY A 306 -8.60 15.52 8.04
CA GLY A 306 -8.87 16.40 9.18
C GLY A 306 -8.73 15.74 10.57
N GLU A 307 -8.53 16.55 11.61
CA GLU A 307 -8.53 16.08 13.00
C GLU A 307 -9.90 15.47 13.38
N GLY A 308 -9.90 14.27 13.98
CA GLY A 308 -11.12 13.57 14.40
C GLY A 308 -11.86 12.80 13.29
N CYS A 309 -11.33 12.78 12.07
CA CYS A 309 -11.95 12.09 10.96
C CYS A 309 -11.73 10.55 11.03
N SER A 310 -12.78 9.78 10.69
CA SER A 310 -12.80 8.32 10.80
C SER A 310 -12.06 7.62 9.66
N ASN A 311 -12.79 7.15 8.66
CA ASN A 311 -12.31 6.40 7.51
C ASN A 311 -12.64 7.18 6.22
N GLY A 312 -11.77 7.10 5.22
CA GLY A 312 -12.06 7.50 3.85
C GLY A 312 -13.14 6.63 3.21
N ARG A 313 -13.58 7.00 2.01
CA ARG A 313 -14.67 6.34 1.28
C ARG A 313 -14.33 6.24 -0.19
N ALA A 314 -14.98 5.29 -0.88
CA ALA A 314 -14.99 5.24 -2.33
C ALA A 314 -16.43 5.37 -2.84
N LEU A 315 -16.60 6.05 -3.97
CA LEU A 315 -17.85 6.11 -4.74
C LEU A 315 -17.65 5.43 -6.08
N ILE A 316 -18.77 4.94 -6.61
CA ILE A 316 -18.93 4.55 -7.99
C ILE A 316 -20.01 5.44 -8.63
N ILE A 317 -19.77 5.86 -9.86
CA ILE A 317 -20.72 6.62 -10.67
C ILE A 317 -20.93 5.86 -11.98
N ASP A 318 -22.18 5.56 -12.30
CA ASP A 318 -22.56 4.89 -13.55
C ASP A 318 -22.82 5.88 -14.70
N GLU A 319 -23.05 5.35 -15.90
CA GLU A 319 -23.34 6.16 -17.10
C GLU A 319 -24.62 7.00 -16.98
N ALA A 320 -25.55 6.59 -16.10
CA ALA A 320 -26.78 7.32 -15.80
C ALA A 320 -26.60 8.37 -14.67
N HIS A 321 -25.35 8.58 -14.23
CA HIS A 321 -24.97 9.45 -13.12
C HIS A 321 -25.56 9.04 -11.75
N ASN A 322 -25.94 7.77 -11.58
CA ASN A 322 -26.28 7.28 -10.25
C ASN A 322 -24.99 7.12 -9.44
N ILE A 323 -25.01 7.65 -8.22
CA ILE A 323 -23.86 7.65 -7.32
C ILE A 323 -24.13 6.66 -6.20
N GLN A 324 -23.18 5.76 -5.96
CA GLN A 324 -23.26 4.81 -4.85
C GLN A 324 -21.94 4.78 -4.09
N THR A 325 -22.03 4.74 -2.76
CA THR A 325 -20.86 4.49 -1.92
C THR A 325 -20.51 3.01 -1.99
N ILE A 326 -19.27 2.70 -2.38
CA ILE A 326 -18.78 1.34 -2.52
C ILE A 326 -17.73 1.02 -1.47
N GLY A 327 -17.58 -0.28 -1.20
CA GLY A 327 -16.48 -0.79 -0.41
C GLY A 327 -16.53 -0.37 1.06
N GLY A 328 -17.68 -0.46 1.73
CA GLY A 328 -17.90 -0.09 3.16
C GLY A 328 -16.66 0.00 4.06
N LEU A 329 -16.13 -1.13 4.54
CA LEU A 329 -14.86 -1.22 5.31
C LEU A 329 -13.64 -1.56 4.42
N CYS A 330 -13.80 -1.44 3.10
CA CYS A 330 -12.81 -1.81 2.09
C CYS A 330 -11.79 -0.72 1.82
N THR A 331 -12.12 0.52 2.17
CA THR A 331 -11.17 1.62 2.14
C THR A 331 -11.18 2.33 3.48
N ASN A 332 -10.00 2.65 3.99
CA ASN A 332 -9.82 3.48 5.18
C ASN A 332 -8.98 4.72 4.84
N ARG A 333 -7.90 4.56 4.08
CA ARG A 333 -7.07 5.66 3.59
C ARG A 333 -6.82 5.43 2.10
N PRO A 334 -7.88 5.59 1.27
CA PRO A 334 -7.84 5.25 -0.14
C PRO A 334 -6.82 6.13 -0.86
N ARG A 335 -5.98 5.51 -1.68
CA ARG A 335 -4.96 6.20 -2.50
C ARG A 335 -5.26 6.12 -3.98
N TYR A 336 -5.78 4.99 -4.42
CA TYR A 336 -6.24 4.79 -5.79
C TYR A 336 -7.15 3.56 -5.85
N ALA A 337 -7.94 3.44 -6.91
CA ALA A 337 -8.64 2.20 -7.24
C ALA A 337 -8.78 2.07 -8.75
N ILE A 338 -8.93 0.84 -9.21
CA ILE A 338 -9.21 0.53 -10.62
C ILE A 338 -10.30 -0.52 -10.68
N GLU A 339 -11.16 -0.41 -11.68
CA GLU A 339 -12.13 -1.44 -12.04
C GLU A 339 -11.58 -2.23 -13.22
N ASP A 340 -11.55 -3.55 -13.12
CA ASP A 340 -11.12 -4.42 -14.20
C ASP A 340 -12.24 -4.80 -15.16
N GLN A 341 -11.89 -5.48 -16.24
CA GLN A 341 -12.82 -5.86 -17.31
C GLN A 341 -13.96 -6.79 -16.86
N ASN A 342 -13.85 -7.40 -15.67
CA ASN A 342 -14.87 -8.27 -15.09
C ASN A 342 -15.73 -7.53 -14.05
N GLY A 343 -15.56 -6.22 -13.88
CA GLY A 343 -16.25 -5.41 -12.87
C GLY A 343 -15.69 -5.58 -11.45
N VAL A 344 -14.49 -6.16 -11.30
CA VAL A 344 -13.83 -6.27 -10.00
C VAL A 344 -13.08 -4.99 -9.70
N ILE A 345 -13.29 -4.43 -8.51
CA ILE A 345 -12.62 -3.20 -8.08
C ILE A 345 -11.43 -3.55 -7.19
N TRP A 346 -10.26 -3.06 -7.55
CA TRP A 346 -9.00 -3.27 -6.82
C TRP A 346 -8.58 -1.97 -6.13
N TYR A 347 -8.33 -2.02 -4.82
CA TYR A 347 -8.04 -0.83 -4.02
C TYR A 347 -6.57 -0.75 -3.60
N ALA A 348 -5.94 0.39 -3.87
CA ALA A 348 -4.74 0.83 -3.18
C ALA A 348 -5.13 1.66 -1.95
N ASP A 349 -4.72 1.19 -0.77
CA ASP A 349 -5.02 1.81 0.52
C ASP A 349 -3.76 1.78 1.39
N ARG A 350 -3.54 2.85 2.18
CA ARG A 350 -2.44 2.91 3.15
C ARG A 350 -2.62 1.93 4.31
N PHE A 351 -3.84 1.44 4.52
CA PHE A 351 -4.17 0.47 5.56
C PHE A 351 -3.76 -0.96 5.16
N ASN A 352 -3.53 -1.81 6.16
CA ASN A 352 -2.97 -3.15 5.94
C ASN A 352 -3.89 -4.05 5.09
N GLY A 353 -3.30 -4.77 4.14
CA GLY A 353 -3.93 -5.76 3.27
C GLY A 353 -4.37 -5.20 1.92
N TYR A 354 -4.17 -5.98 0.86
CA TYR A 354 -4.63 -5.64 -0.49
C TYR A 354 -6.09 -6.03 -0.62
N ARG A 355 -6.97 -5.06 -0.86
CA ARG A 355 -8.41 -5.27 -0.88
C ARG A 355 -8.93 -5.21 -2.30
N TRP A 356 -9.93 -6.03 -2.57
CA TRP A 356 -10.67 -6.00 -3.81
C TRP A 356 -12.14 -6.33 -3.58
N LEU A 357 -13.02 -5.72 -4.36
CA LEU A 357 -14.46 -5.93 -4.32
C LEU A 357 -14.86 -6.74 -5.55
N PRO A 358 -15.31 -8.00 -5.39
CA PRO A 358 -15.86 -8.77 -6.50
C PRO A 358 -17.06 -8.04 -7.13
N ALA A 359 -17.26 -8.25 -8.43
CA ALA A 359 -18.36 -7.64 -9.16
C ALA A 359 -19.72 -7.98 -8.53
N GLY A 360 -20.54 -6.95 -8.26
CA GLY A 360 -21.88 -7.10 -7.68
C GLY A 360 -21.91 -7.41 -6.19
N GLU A 361 -20.76 -7.55 -5.52
CA GLU A 361 -20.70 -7.79 -4.09
C GLU A 361 -20.64 -6.49 -3.29
N SER A 362 -21.04 -6.55 -2.01
CA SER A 362 -20.94 -5.41 -1.07
C SER A 362 -19.73 -5.48 -0.15
N ASN A 363 -19.13 -6.67 -0.01
CA ASN A 363 -18.01 -6.93 0.89
C ASN A 363 -16.73 -7.24 0.10
N CYS A 364 -15.65 -6.55 0.41
CA CYS A 364 -14.35 -6.85 -0.16
C CYS A 364 -13.72 -8.11 0.43
N GLN A 365 -12.86 -8.70 -0.39
CA GLN A 365 -11.91 -9.73 -0.02
C GLN A 365 -10.55 -9.08 0.30
N ILE A 366 -9.74 -9.78 1.10
CA ILE A 366 -8.40 -9.32 1.49
C ILE A 366 -7.38 -10.37 1.03
N ILE A 367 -6.38 -9.92 0.28
CA ILE A 367 -5.19 -10.68 -0.04
C ILE A 367 -4.11 -10.29 0.97
N THR A 368 -3.66 -11.27 1.75
CA THR A 368 -2.60 -11.07 2.75
C THR A 368 -1.27 -11.50 2.17
N VAL A 369 -0.32 -10.58 2.15
CA VAL A 369 1.04 -10.84 1.70
C VAL A 369 1.92 -11.01 2.93
N ASN A 370 2.46 -12.22 3.09
CA ASN A 370 3.39 -12.51 4.18
C ASN A 370 4.75 -11.85 3.90
N SER A 371 5.42 -11.39 4.97
CA SER A 371 6.73 -10.75 4.95
C SER A 371 7.83 -11.65 4.40
#